data_AF-A0A2K6NW43-F1
#
_entry.id   AF-A0A2K6NW43-F1
#
_cell.length_a   1.000
_cell.length_b   1.000
_cell.length_c   1.000
_cell.angle_alpha   90.00
_cell.angle_beta   90.00
_cell.angle_gamma   90.00
#
_symmetry.space_group_name_H-M   'P 1'
#
loop_
_entity.id
_entity.type
_entity.pdbx_description
1 polymer ?
#
loop_
_entity_poly.entity_id
_entity_poly.type
_entity_poly.pdbx_seq_one_letter_code
_entity_poly.pdbx_strand_id
1 'polypeptide(L)' 'MPQYQTWEEFSRAAEKLYLADPMKARVVLKYRHSDGNLCVKVTDDLVQWHLNYYTLRCGIAGGLET' A
#
# COMPACT_ATOMS: atom_id res chain seq x y z
N MET A 1 -13.31 -1.31 -7.28
CA MET A 1 -12.18 -0.39 -7.01
C MET A 1 -10.91 -1.06 -7.51
N PRO A 2 -10.00 -0.34 -8.20
CA PRO A 2 -8.77 -0.92 -8.74
C PRO A 2 -7.86 -1.41 -7.60
N GLN A 3 -7.36 -2.64 -7.72
CA GLN A 3 -6.26 -3.13 -6.90
C GLN A 3 -5.00 -3.14 -7.75
N TYR A 4 -3.93 -2.60 -7.21
CA TYR A 4 -2.63 -2.69 -7.84
C TYR A 4 -2.01 -4.05 -7.57
N GLN A 5 -1.30 -4.59 -8.57
CA GLN A 5 -0.61 -5.88 -8.45
C GLN A 5 0.86 -5.73 -8.06
N THR A 6 1.46 -4.56 -8.35
CA THR A 6 2.86 -4.25 -8.07
C THR A 6 2.98 -3.05 -7.13
N TRP A 7 4.08 -3.02 -6.38
CA TRP A 7 4.38 -1.90 -5.49
C TRP A 7 4.71 -0.63 -6.29
N GLU A 8 5.42 -0.73 -7.43
CA GLU A 8 5.85 0.47 -8.17
C GLU A 8 4.68 1.25 -8.78
N GLU A 9 3.65 0.57 -9.29
CA GLU A 9 2.47 1.24 -9.83
C GLU A 9 1.65 1.91 -8.73
N PHE A 10 1.51 1.21 -7.59
CA PHE A 10 0.83 1.74 -6.42
C PHE A 10 1.54 2.97 -5.85
N SER A 11 2.86 2.91 -5.66
CA SER A 11 3.62 4.02 -5.07
C SER A 11 3.53 5.27 -5.94
N ARG A 12 3.69 5.13 -7.26
CA ARG A 12 3.57 6.25 -8.21
C ARG A 12 2.18 6.89 -8.18
N ALA A 13 1.12 6.08 -8.11
CA ALA A 13 -0.25 6.59 -8.04
C ALA A 13 -0.54 7.27 -6.69
N ALA A 14 -0.04 6.70 -5.59
CA ALA A 14 -0.17 7.25 -4.25
C ALA A 14 0.57 8.59 -4.10
N GLU A 15 1.81 8.69 -4.60
CA GLU A 15 2.59 9.94 -4.61
C GLU A 15 1.87 11.03 -5.40
N LYS A 16 1.37 10.70 -6.59
CA LYS A 16 0.60 11.65 -7.41
C LYS A 16 -0.64 12.16 -6.69
N LEU A 17 -1.33 11.29 -5.95
CA LEU A 17 -2.51 11.65 -5.16
C LEU A 17 -2.12 12.60 -4.01
N TYR A 18 -1.05 12.28 -3.28
CA TYR A 18 -0.55 13.09 -2.18
C TYR A 18 -0.11 14.49 -2.63
N LEU A 19 0.55 14.58 -3.79
CA LEU A 19 0.96 15.86 -4.37
C LEU A 19 -0.22 16.71 -4.87
N ALA A 20 -1.36 16.10 -5.18
CA ALA A 20 -2.54 16.83 -5.64
C ALA A 20 -3.24 17.60 -4.51
N ASP A 21 -3.46 16.96 -3.36
CA ASP A 21 -4.02 17.61 -2.17
C ASP A 21 -3.56 16.87 -0.90
N PRO A 22 -2.46 17.32 -0.27
CA PRO A 22 -1.90 16.63 0.90
C PRO A 22 -2.81 16.71 2.13
N MET A 23 -3.76 17.66 2.19
CA MET A 23 -4.69 17.80 3.31
C MET A 23 -5.83 16.80 3.26
N LYS A 24 -6.16 16.28 2.07
CA LYS A 24 -7.18 15.23 1.88
C LYS A 24 -6.59 13.84 1.79
N ALA A 25 -5.32 13.72 1.38
CA ALA A 25 -4.67 12.43 1.26
C ALA A 25 -4.50 11.75 2.63
N ARG A 26 -5.09 10.56 2.78
CA ARG A 26 -4.94 9.69 3.95
C ARG A 26 -4.37 8.34 3.57
N VAL A 27 -3.40 7.90 4.35
CA VAL A 27 -2.74 6.59 4.20
C VAL A 27 -3.15 5.70 5.36
N VAL A 28 -3.63 4.49 5.05
CA VAL A 28 -4.04 3.49 6.03
C VAL A 28 -3.25 2.21 5.79
N LEU A 29 -2.58 1.75 6.84
CA LEU A 29 -1.84 0.49 6.87
C LEU A 29 -2.57 -0.48 7.79
N LYS A 30 -2.92 -1.66 7.28
CA LYS A 30 -3.54 -2.72 8.06
C LYS A 30 -2.71 -3.99 7.94
N TYR A 31 -2.00 -4.30 9.02
CA TYR A 31 -1.28 -5.56 9.16
C TYR A 31 -2.12 -6.60 9.88
N ARG A 32 -2.17 -7.81 9.36
CA ARG A 32 -2.81 -8.95 10.01
C ARG A 32 -1.80 -10.11 10.07
N HIS A 33 -1.24 -10.30 11.27
CA HIS A 33 -0.21 -11.31 11.51
C HIS A 33 -0.70 -12.74 11.25
N SER A 34 -1.91 -13.08 11.73
CA SER A 34 -2.51 -14.42 11.58
C SER A 34 -2.66 -14.88 10.12
N ASP A 35 -2.84 -13.93 9.20
CA ASP A 35 -3.01 -14.22 7.76
C ASP A 35 -1.73 -13.93 6.95
N GLY A 36 -0.66 -13.43 7.59
CA GLY A 36 0.56 -12.99 6.91
C GLY A 36 0.30 -11.91 5.85
N ASN A 37 -0.67 -11.03 6.06
CA ASN A 37 -1.14 -10.06 5.08
C ASN A 37 -0.91 -8.62 5.57
N LEU A 38 -0.42 -7.77 4.66
CA LEU A 38 -0.30 -6.33 4.82
C LEU A 38 -1.14 -5.64 3.73
N CYS A 39 -2.16 -4.90 4.14
CA CYS A 39 -2.96 -4.07 3.24
C CYS A 39 -2.54 -2.61 3.39
N VAL A 40 -2.19 -1.97 2.29
CA VAL A 40 -1.90 -0.54 2.19
C VAL A 40 -3.01 0.13 1.38
N LYS A 41 -3.56 1.22 1.91
CA LYS A 41 -4.61 1.99 1.25
C LYS A 41 -4.27 3.46 1.27
N VAL A 42 -4.42 4.13 0.13
CA VAL A 42 -4.24 5.58 -0.02
C VAL A 42 -5.50 6.16 -0.65
N THR A 43 -6.04 7.22 -0.07
CA THR A 43 -7.30 7.80 -0.53
C THR A 43 -7.42 9.28 -0.18
N ASP A 44 -8.17 10.03 -0.98
CA ASP A 44 -8.49 11.46 -0.83
C ASP A 44 -10.02 11.69 -0.73
N ASP A 45 -10.76 10.69 -0.22
CA ASP A 45 -12.23 10.60 -0.19
C ASP A 45 -12.94 10.49 -1.55
N LEU A 46 -12.24 10.77 -2.65
CA LEU A 46 -12.77 10.65 -4.02
C LEU A 46 -12.23 9.41 -4.73
N VAL A 47 -10.94 9.14 -4.57
CA VAL A 47 -10.22 8.02 -5.18
C VAL A 47 -9.67 7.14 -4.06
N GLN A 48 -9.77 5.82 -4.23
CA GLN A 48 -9.34 4.86 -3.23
C GLN A 48 -8.47 3.79 -3.88
N TRP A 49 -7.17 3.87 -3.60
CA TRP A 49 -6.16 2.94 -4.11
C TRP A 49 -5.83 1.90 -3.05
N HIS A 50 -5.79 0.63 -3.47
CA HIS A 50 -5.52 -0.50 -2.60
C HIS A 50 -4.36 -1.33 -3.13
N LEU A 51 -3.45 -1.67 -2.23
CA LEU A 51 -2.43 -2.69 -2.43
C LEU A 51 -2.55 -3.73 -1.31
N ASN A 52 -2.73 -4.99 -1.69
CA ASN A 52 -2.66 -6.11 -0.76
C ASN A 52 -1.33 -6.84 -0.99
N TYR A 53 -0.48 -6.81 0.02
CA TYR A 53 0.81 -7.46 0.02
C TYR A 53 0.77 -8.69 0.93
N TYR A 54 0.92 -9.88 0.35
CA TYR A 54 1.00 -11.11 1.12
C TYR A 54 2.46 -11.36 1.47
N THR A 55 2.79 -11.28 2.77
CA THR A 55 4.14 -11.52 3.28
C THR A 55 4.63 -12.93 2.92
N LEU A 56 3.72 -13.89 2.72
CA LEU A 56 4.01 -15.25 2.29
C LEU A 56 4.52 -15.37 0.84
N ARG A 57 4.44 -14.32 0.02
CA ARG A 57 5.06 -14.28 -1.33
C ARG A 57 6.37 -13.50 -1.39
N CYS A 58 6.73 -12.80 -0.31
CA CYS A 58 8.01 -12.10 -0.21
C CYS A 58 8.76 -12.69 0.98
N GLY A 59 9.37 -13.84 0.74
CA GLY A 59 10.63 -14.13 1.42
C GLY A 59 11.52 -12.92 1.17
N ILE A 60 11.80 -12.22 2.27
CA ILE A 60 12.78 -11.16 2.45
C ILE A 60 13.84 -11.19 1.35
N ALA A 61 13.60 -10.42 0.28
CA ALA A 61 14.65 -9.96 -0.62
C ALA A 61 15.05 -8.57 -0.12
N GLY A 62 15.81 -8.53 0.97
CA GLY A 62 16.25 -7.28 1.60
C GLY A 62 16.26 -7.40 3.11
N GLY A 63 17.43 -7.74 3.66
CA GLY A 63 17.62 -8.26 5.01
C GLY A 63 17.07 -7.43 6.17
N LEU A 64 16.72 -8.17 7.22
CA LEU A 64 17.01 -7.80 8.60
C LEU A 64 17.31 -9.13 9.30
N GLU A 65 18.59 -9.48 9.30
CA GLU A 65 19.16 -10.39 10.27
C GLU A 65 19.09 -9.67 11.63
N THR A 66 18.47 -10.33 12.61
CA THR A 66 18.68 -10.09 14.04
C THR A 66 19.01 -11.42 14.68
#